data_AF-A0A956JT21-F1
#
_entry.id   AF-A0A956JT21-F1
#
_cell.length_a   1.000
_cell.length_b   1.000
_cell.length_c   1.000
_cell.angle_alpha   90.00
_cell.angle_beta   90.00
_cell.angle_gamma   90.00
#
_symmetry.space_group_name_H-M   'P 1'
#
loop_
_entity.id
_entity.type
_entity.pdbx_description
1 polymer ?
#
loop_
_entity_poly.entity_id
_entity_poly.type
_entity_poly.pdbx_seq_one_letter_code
_entity_poly.pdbx_strand_id
1 'polypeptide(L)'
;TGSGSAATAAGSASAAGERKLWVMTRPSGARVFLGQRMLGRTPLRGMMIPVGNAVLVVRHAGYRSRRVDVDAAATPLQLDLKLTRKRPAAARGATLRIMTTHGGRPMWASVEVDGRGRGESPVVLKLASGTHRVRVSRAGYRAVARTVSLAPGAASRLVIELRK
;
A
#
# COMPACT_ATOMS: atom_id res chain seq x y z
N THR A 1 -24.96 -36.94 -19.57
CA THR A 1 -23.65 -36.50 -19.04
C THR A 1 -23.82 -35.10 -18.45
N GLY A 2 -23.62 -34.98 -17.12
CA GLY A 2 -23.57 -33.75 -16.29
C GLY A 2 -24.80 -32.84 -16.31
N SER A 3 -25.76 -32.88 -15.38
CA SER A 3 -25.68 -32.59 -13.94
C SER A 3 -24.67 -31.51 -13.56
N GLY A 4 -25.17 -30.37 -13.06
CA GLY A 4 -24.33 -29.25 -12.64
C GLY A 4 -25.06 -28.02 -12.10
N SER A 5 -25.99 -28.24 -11.15
CA SER A 5 -26.43 -27.31 -10.10
C SER A 5 -26.94 -25.89 -10.43
N ALA A 6 -28.24 -25.76 -10.22
CA ALA A 6 -28.88 -24.56 -9.71
C ALA A 6 -28.22 -24.05 -8.41
N ALA A 7 -28.18 -22.73 -8.26
CA ALA A 7 -28.18 -22.07 -6.96
C ALA A 7 -29.26 -20.99 -6.99
N THR A 8 -30.49 -21.42 -6.74
CA THR A 8 -31.63 -20.58 -6.42
C THR A 8 -31.60 -20.23 -4.94
N ALA A 9 -32.03 -19.00 -4.64
CA ALA A 9 -32.62 -18.53 -3.39
C ALA A 9 -31.73 -18.27 -2.15
N ALA A 10 -31.75 -17.00 -1.72
CA ALA A 10 -32.16 -16.52 -0.37
C ALA A 10 -31.33 -15.26 -0.02
N GLY A 11 -31.89 -14.07 0.22
CA GLY A 11 -33.28 -13.77 0.51
C GLY A 11 -33.63 -12.30 0.31
N SER A 12 -34.92 -12.14 0.01
CA SER A 12 -35.80 -11.19 0.67
C SER A 12 -35.54 -9.71 0.39
N ALA A 13 -36.10 -9.25 -0.72
CA ALA A 13 -36.88 -8.01 -0.65
C ALA A 13 -38.04 -8.27 0.33
N SER A 14 -37.94 -7.81 1.59
CA SER A 14 -39.08 -7.36 2.40
C SER A 14 -38.62 -6.76 3.74
N ALA A 15 -38.31 -5.48 3.70
CA ALA A 15 -39.08 -4.50 4.45
C ALA A 15 -39.00 -3.22 3.60
N ALA A 16 -40.12 -2.81 3.01
CA ALA A 16 -40.24 -1.51 2.37
C ALA A 16 -40.19 -0.44 3.46
N GLY A 17 -38.98 -0.19 3.97
CA GLY A 17 -38.67 0.82 4.95
C GLY A 17 -37.33 1.41 4.55
N GLU A 18 -37.29 2.73 4.44
CA GLU A 18 -36.04 3.45 4.26
C GLU A 18 -35.46 3.78 5.63
N ARG A 19 -34.21 3.38 5.87
CA ARG A 19 -33.53 3.68 7.14
C ARG A 19 -32.57 4.83 6.95
N LYS A 20 -32.54 5.74 7.93
CA LYS A 20 -31.50 6.77 8.04
C LYS A 20 -30.16 6.13 8.40
N LEU A 21 -29.23 6.19 7.46
CA LEU A 21 -27.84 5.79 7.63
C LEU A 21 -26.97 7.01 7.98
N TRP A 22 -26.16 6.85 9.02
CA TRP A 22 -25.07 7.78 9.33
C TRP A 22 -23.72 7.13 9.02
N VAL A 23 -22.96 7.71 8.08
CA VAL A 23 -21.61 7.26 7.76
C VAL A 23 -20.62 8.38 7.98
N MET A 24 -19.68 8.14 8.89
CA MET A 24 -18.55 9.02 9.16
C MET A 24 -17.27 8.28 8.77
N THR A 25 -16.38 8.94 8.02
CA THR A 25 -15.05 8.38 7.75
C THR A 25 -13.97 9.33 8.22
N ARG A 26 -12.82 8.75 8.58
CA ARG A 26 -11.59 9.48 8.84
C ARG A 26 -10.51 9.04 7.85
N PRO A 27 -10.09 9.90 6.89
CA PRO A 27 -10.55 11.28 6.65
C PRO A 27 -11.99 11.38 6.13
N SER A 28 -12.61 12.56 6.34
CA SER A 28 -13.90 12.91 5.74
C SER A 28 -13.76 13.16 4.23
N GLY A 29 -14.86 13.18 3.49
CA GLY A 29 -14.87 13.35 2.04
C GLY A 29 -14.74 12.04 1.25
N ALA A 30 -14.90 10.88 1.90
CA ALA A 30 -14.87 9.59 1.23
C ALA A 30 -16.17 9.37 0.47
N ARG A 31 -16.08 8.92 -0.78
CA ARG A 31 -17.22 8.54 -1.61
C ARG A 31 -17.78 7.21 -1.11
N VAL A 32 -19.06 7.20 -0.74
CA VAL A 32 -19.78 6.00 -0.31
C VAL A 32 -20.66 5.52 -1.45
N PHE A 33 -20.59 4.23 -1.73
CA PHE A 33 -21.38 3.55 -2.75
C PHE A 33 -22.19 2.45 -2.07
N LEU A 34 -23.43 2.26 -2.50
CA LEU A 34 -24.27 1.12 -2.14
C LEU A 34 -24.41 0.26 -3.40
N GLY A 35 -23.74 -0.89 -3.43
CA GLY A 35 -23.58 -1.66 -4.67
C GLY A 35 -22.90 -0.82 -5.76
N GLN A 36 -23.62 -0.56 -6.86
CA GLN A 36 -23.17 0.29 -7.98
C GLN A 36 -23.62 1.76 -7.86
N ARG A 37 -24.55 2.10 -6.95
CA ARG A 37 -25.09 3.46 -6.80
C ARG A 37 -24.21 4.29 -5.86
N MET A 38 -23.79 5.48 -6.29
CA MET A 38 -23.08 6.41 -5.41
C MET A 38 -24.08 7.13 -4.50
N LEU A 39 -23.95 6.98 -3.18
CA LEU A 39 -24.81 7.66 -2.19
C LEU A 39 -24.36 9.09 -1.93
N GLY A 40 -23.04 9.36 -1.99
CA GLY A 40 -22.49 10.69 -1.78
C GLY A 40 -21.10 10.66 -1.16
N ARG A 41 -20.73 11.74 -0.46
CA ARG A 41 -19.44 11.88 0.25
C ARG A 41 -19.69 11.95 1.76
N THR A 42 -18.85 11.28 2.55
CA THR A 42 -18.90 11.38 4.00
C THR A 42 -18.51 12.77 4.49
N PRO A 43 -19.08 13.27 5.60
CA PRO A 43 -20.07 12.60 6.45
C PRO A 43 -21.46 12.57 5.81
N LEU A 44 -22.05 11.37 5.68
CA LEU A 44 -23.43 11.20 5.24
C LEU A 44 -24.32 11.19 6.48
N ARG A 45 -25.24 12.15 6.57
CA ARG A 45 -26.17 12.26 7.70
C ARG A 45 -27.59 12.03 7.23
N GLY A 46 -28.16 10.88 7.61
CA GLY A 46 -29.56 10.56 7.31
C GLY A 46 -29.80 10.15 5.86
N MET A 47 -28.83 9.47 5.22
CA MET A 47 -29.09 8.92 3.89
C MET A 47 -30.05 7.74 3.99
N MET A 48 -31.08 7.75 3.15
CA MET A 48 -32.05 6.67 3.10
C MET A 48 -31.49 5.49 2.31
N ILE A 49 -31.38 4.36 2.99
CA ILE A 49 -31.01 3.09 2.37
C ILE A 49 -32.14 2.07 2.57
N PRO A 50 -32.31 1.14 1.62
CA PRO A 50 -33.26 0.04 1.80
C PRO A 50 -32.86 -0.80 3.03
N VAL A 51 -33.84 -1.14 3.86
CA VAL A 51 -33.66 -2.08 4.98
C VAL A 51 -33.32 -3.47 4.43
N GLY A 52 -32.32 -4.11 5.03
CA GLY A 52 -31.76 -5.40 4.61
C GLY A 52 -30.23 -5.40 4.56
N ASN A 53 -29.68 -6.46 3.96
CA ASN A 53 -28.23 -6.65 3.81
C ASN A 53 -27.71 -5.72 2.71
N ALA A 54 -26.94 -4.70 3.11
CA ALA A 54 -26.43 -3.68 2.23
C ALA A 54 -24.89 -3.71 2.22
N VAL A 55 -24.28 -3.88 1.03
CA VAL A 55 -22.83 -3.77 0.89
C VAL A 55 -22.46 -2.32 0.57
N LEU A 56 -21.85 -1.63 1.53
CA LEU A 56 -21.29 -0.31 1.34
C LEU A 56 -19.83 -0.42 0.88
N VAL A 57 -19.50 0.27 -0.21
CA VAL A 57 -18.12 0.44 -0.67
C VAL A 57 -17.71 1.88 -0.43
N VAL A 58 -16.72 2.09 0.42
CA VAL A 58 -16.17 3.41 0.72
C VAL A 58 -14.85 3.59 -0.02
N ARG A 59 -14.74 4.65 -0.82
CA ARG A 59 -13.57 4.99 -1.61
C ARG A 59 -13.12 6.41 -1.30
N HIS A 60 -11.84 6.59 -1.01
CA HIS A 60 -11.24 7.92 -0.86
C HIS A 60 -9.93 7.98 -1.64
N ALA A 61 -9.68 9.09 -2.32
CA ALA A 61 -8.45 9.29 -3.08
C ALA A 61 -7.23 9.16 -2.14
N GLY A 62 -6.25 8.32 -2.49
CA GLY A 62 -5.08 8.07 -1.65
C GLY A 62 -5.29 7.09 -0.48
N TYR A 63 -6.47 6.46 -0.34
CA TYR A 63 -6.78 5.47 0.70
C TYR A 63 -7.21 4.15 0.09
N ARG A 64 -7.11 3.05 0.87
CA ARG A 64 -7.63 1.75 0.45
C ARG A 64 -9.15 1.76 0.47
N SER A 65 -9.77 1.26 -0.60
CA SER A 65 -11.22 1.05 -0.65
C SER A 65 -11.62 0.02 0.40
N ARG A 66 -12.63 0.36 1.19
CA ARG A 66 -13.17 -0.53 2.23
C ARG A 66 -14.57 -0.98 1.82
N ARG A 67 -14.80 -2.29 1.79
CA ARG A 67 -16.15 -2.87 1.71
C ARG A 67 -16.62 -3.14 3.14
N VAL A 68 -17.88 -2.79 3.41
CA VAL A 68 -18.53 -2.94 4.71
C VAL A 68 -19.90 -3.52 4.44
N ASP A 69 -20.13 -4.72 4.94
CA ASP A 69 -21.46 -5.32 4.97
C ASP A 69 -22.22 -4.68 6.13
N VAL A 70 -23.36 -4.09 5.80
CA VAL A 70 -24.20 -3.35 6.72
C VAL A 70 -25.55 -4.02 6.74
N ASP A 71 -25.94 -4.47 7.93
CA ASP A 71 -27.31 -4.87 8.15
C ASP A 71 -28.14 -3.63 8.51
N ALA A 72 -28.93 -3.14 7.56
CA ALA A 72 -29.79 -1.97 7.77
C ALA A 72 -30.99 -2.26 8.69
N ALA A 73 -31.19 -3.52 9.10
CA ALA A 73 -32.10 -3.87 10.19
C ALA A 73 -31.49 -3.57 11.58
N ALA A 74 -30.16 -3.48 11.70
CA ALA A 74 -29.49 -3.22 12.98
C ALA A 74 -29.70 -1.78 13.49
N THR A 75 -29.74 -1.63 14.81
CA THR A 75 -29.91 -0.33 15.50
C THR A 75 -28.77 -0.14 16.51
N PRO A 76 -28.05 1.01 16.56
CA PRO A 76 -28.09 2.15 15.64
C PRO A 76 -27.26 1.93 14.36
N LEU A 77 -27.71 2.54 13.26
CA LEU A 77 -27.06 2.46 11.94
C LEU A 77 -26.00 3.57 11.77
N GLN A 78 -25.03 3.61 12.69
CA GLN A 78 -23.89 4.53 12.66
C GLN A 78 -22.60 3.77 12.33
N LEU A 79 -21.91 4.21 11.28
CA LEU A 79 -20.64 3.63 10.85
C LEU A 79 -19.51 4.64 10.96
N ASP A 80 -18.59 4.37 11.86
CA ASP A 80 -17.35 5.12 12.04
C ASP A 80 -16.18 4.36 11.39
N LEU A 81 -15.85 4.76 10.16
CA LEU A 81 -14.87 4.06 9.33
C LEU A 81 -13.53 4.80 9.31
N LYS A 82 -12.49 4.19 9.88
CA LYS A 82 -11.12 4.68 9.75
C LYS A 82 -10.50 4.13 8.49
N LEU A 83 -10.28 4.98 7.49
CA LEU A 83 -9.67 4.57 6.25
C LEU A 83 -8.14 4.47 6.42
N THR A 84 -7.57 3.38 5.92
CA THR A 84 -6.11 3.24 5.88
C THR A 84 -5.57 3.90 4.63
N ARG A 85 -4.68 4.88 4.81
CA ARG A 85 -4.01 5.54 3.69
C ARG A 85 -3.27 4.47 2.88
N LYS A 86 -3.45 4.50 1.57
CA LYS A 86 -2.68 3.66 0.65
C LYS A 86 -1.27 4.23 0.69
N ARG A 87 -0.44 3.76 1.63
CA ARG A 87 0.98 4.14 1.67
C ARG A 87 1.56 3.71 0.31
N PRO A 88 2.08 4.64 -0.51
CA PRO A 88 2.75 4.27 -1.75
C PRO A 88 3.78 3.21 -1.40
N ALA A 89 3.87 2.14 -2.18
CA ALA A 89 4.85 1.11 -1.93
C ALA A 89 6.26 1.73 -1.84
N ALA A 90 6.53 2.73 -2.69
CA ALA A 90 7.71 3.61 -2.70
C ALA A 90 8.06 4.29 -1.36
N ALA A 91 7.08 4.52 -0.48
CA ALA A 91 7.29 5.14 0.83
C ALA A 91 7.58 4.12 1.94
N ARG A 92 7.63 2.83 1.63
CA ARG A 92 8.25 1.85 2.52
C ARG A 92 9.75 1.90 2.26
N GLY A 93 10.50 2.29 3.29
CA GLY A 93 11.95 2.22 3.24
C GLY A 93 12.40 0.79 2.96
N ALA A 94 13.47 0.66 2.20
CA ALA A 94 14.18 -0.58 1.94
C ALA A 94 15.58 -0.49 2.56
N THR A 95 16.13 -1.63 2.93
CA THR A 95 17.47 -1.70 3.52
C THR A 95 18.44 -2.20 2.45
N LEU A 96 19.50 -1.45 2.18
CA LEU A 96 20.55 -1.85 1.25
C LEU A 96 21.87 -1.98 2.00
N ARG A 97 22.43 -3.18 2.02
CA ARG A 97 23.77 -3.45 2.56
C ARG A 97 24.77 -3.50 1.41
N ILE A 98 25.77 -2.62 1.46
CA ILE A 98 26.80 -2.50 0.43
C ILE A 98 28.11 -3.01 1.01
N MET A 99 28.72 -3.97 0.33
CA MET A 99 30.04 -4.50 0.65
C MET A 99 30.93 -4.40 -0.58
N THR A 100 32.17 -3.99 -0.36
CA THR A 100 33.16 -3.88 -1.42
C THR A 100 34.24 -4.93 -1.22
N THR A 101 34.66 -5.60 -2.29
CA THR A 101 35.69 -6.63 -2.25
C THR A 101 36.75 -6.42 -3.34
N HIS A 102 37.93 -6.99 -3.14
CA HIS A 102 38.96 -7.14 -4.18
C HIS A 102 39.77 -8.40 -3.91
N GLY A 103 39.92 -9.24 -4.94
CA GLY A 103 40.61 -10.53 -4.78
C GLY A 103 39.99 -11.38 -3.66
N GLY A 104 38.65 -11.31 -3.51
CA GLY A 104 37.92 -12.02 -2.45
C GLY A 104 38.00 -11.42 -1.05
N ARG A 105 38.77 -10.34 -0.82
CA ARG A 105 38.90 -9.71 0.50
C ARG A 105 38.01 -8.48 0.64
N PRO A 106 37.32 -8.29 1.79
CA PRO A 106 36.52 -7.09 2.03
C PRO A 106 37.43 -5.85 2.12
N MET A 107 36.95 -4.73 1.61
CA MET A 107 37.68 -3.46 1.67
C MET A 107 36.76 -2.28 1.96
N TRP A 108 37.37 -1.20 2.43
CA TRP A 108 36.72 0.10 2.53
C TRP A 108 36.69 0.81 1.17
N ALA A 109 35.59 1.46 0.83
CA ALA A 109 35.49 2.24 -0.40
C ALA A 109 34.40 3.28 -0.22
N SER A 110 34.56 4.46 -0.80
CA SER A 110 33.57 5.52 -0.73
C SER A 110 32.33 5.12 -1.52
N VAL A 111 31.18 5.19 -0.87
CA VAL A 111 29.88 4.82 -1.42
C VAL A 111 29.06 6.07 -1.65
N GLU A 112 28.57 6.23 -2.87
CA GLU A 112 27.64 7.26 -3.29
C GLU A 112 26.35 6.60 -3.77
N VAL A 113 25.20 7.13 -3.34
CA VAL A 113 23.88 6.66 -3.79
C VAL A 113 23.10 7.86 -4.30
N ASP A 114 22.66 7.78 -5.55
CA ASP A 114 21.94 8.84 -6.27
C ASP A 114 22.67 10.20 -6.24
N GLY A 115 24.00 10.18 -6.40
CA GLY A 115 24.81 11.41 -6.37
C GLY A 115 25.13 11.94 -4.98
N ARG A 116 24.65 11.30 -3.90
CA ARG A 116 24.98 11.68 -2.51
C ARG A 116 25.94 10.70 -1.89
N GLY A 117 27.04 11.21 -1.31
CA GLY A 117 27.94 10.42 -0.47
C GLY A 117 27.22 9.85 0.75
N ARG A 118 27.38 8.55 1.00
CA ARG A 118 26.73 7.80 2.08
C ARG A 118 27.72 7.17 3.05
N GLY A 119 28.98 7.61 3.01
CA GLY A 119 30.08 7.08 3.81
C GLY A 119 30.86 5.99 3.08
N GLU A 120 31.47 5.09 3.83
CA GLU A 120 32.36 4.06 3.30
C GLU A 120 31.79 2.66 3.51
N SER A 121 32.02 1.75 2.55
CA SER A 121 31.65 0.35 2.70
C SER A 121 32.56 -0.34 3.75
N PRO A 122 32.07 -1.33 4.52
CA PRO A 122 30.72 -1.88 4.54
C PRO A 122 29.73 -0.91 5.18
N VAL A 123 28.61 -0.64 4.50
CA VAL A 123 27.58 0.28 5.00
C VAL A 123 26.18 -0.32 4.83
N VAL A 124 25.31 -0.07 5.80
CA VAL A 124 23.89 -0.41 5.73
C VAL A 124 23.09 0.88 5.63
N LEU A 125 22.38 1.05 4.51
CA LEU A 125 21.63 2.26 4.20
C LEU A 125 20.13 1.95 4.18
N LYS A 126 19.34 2.83 4.78
CA LYS A 126 17.88 2.86 4.61
C LYS A 126 17.56 3.82 3.48
N LEU A 127 17.07 3.28 2.37
CA LEU A 127 16.71 4.03 1.16
C LEU A 127 15.20 3.94 0.93
N ALA A 128 14.67 4.79 0.04
CA ALA A 128 13.32 4.59 -0.45
C ALA A 128 13.23 3.26 -1.21
N SER A 129 12.03 2.73 -1.43
CA SER A 129 11.88 1.66 -2.40
C SER A 129 11.73 2.26 -3.80
N GLY A 130 12.36 1.60 -4.76
CA GLY A 130 12.57 2.16 -6.09
C GLY A 130 13.95 1.81 -6.62
N THR A 131 14.33 2.46 -7.71
CA THR A 131 15.61 2.26 -8.37
C THR A 131 16.62 3.29 -7.87
N HIS A 132 17.76 2.81 -7.40
CA HIS A 132 18.84 3.63 -6.88
C HIS A 132 20.13 3.36 -7.65
N ARG A 133 20.90 4.41 -7.95
CA ARG A 133 22.22 4.28 -8.58
C ARG A 133 23.30 4.35 -7.52
N VAL A 134 23.97 3.23 -7.29
CA VAL A 134 25.08 3.10 -6.34
C VAL A 134 26.38 3.25 -7.10
N ARG A 135 27.22 4.20 -6.72
CA ARG A 135 28.59 4.36 -7.23
C ARG A 135 29.55 4.09 -6.08
N VAL A 136 30.52 3.21 -6.31
CA VAL A 136 31.59 2.90 -5.36
C VAL A 136 32.91 3.28 -5.98
N SER A 137 33.73 3.99 -5.22
CA SER A 137 35.03 4.49 -5.67
C SER A 137 36.06 4.43 -4.55
N ARG A 138 37.32 4.22 -4.93
CA ARG A 138 38.47 4.19 -4.02
C ARG A 138 39.71 4.65 -4.78
N ALA A 139 40.60 5.40 -4.12
CA ALA A 139 41.87 5.82 -4.71
C ALA A 139 42.68 4.60 -5.20
N GLY A 140 43.16 4.66 -6.45
CA GLY A 140 43.91 3.59 -7.10
C GLY A 140 43.05 2.43 -7.65
N TYR A 141 41.72 2.57 -7.69
CA TYR A 141 40.80 1.59 -8.29
C TYR A 141 39.82 2.26 -9.26
N ARG A 142 39.35 1.49 -10.24
CA ARG A 142 38.30 1.94 -11.16
C ARG A 142 36.96 2.04 -10.42
N ALA A 143 36.34 3.21 -10.46
CA ALA A 143 35.01 3.41 -9.90
C ALA A 143 33.95 2.57 -10.62
N VAL A 144 33.08 1.92 -9.86
CA VAL A 144 32.01 1.05 -10.37
C VAL A 144 30.67 1.66 -10.01
N ALA A 145 29.78 1.80 -10.99
CA ALA A 145 28.40 2.20 -10.78
C ALA A 145 27.45 1.02 -11.08
N ARG A 146 26.52 0.76 -10.17
CA ARG A 146 25.50 -0.30 -10.26
C ARG A 146 24.15 0.28 -9.93
N THR A 147 23.17 -0.03 -10.77
CA THR A 147 21.77 0.29 -10.51
C THR A 147 21.14 -0.87 -9.73
N VAL A 148 20.47 -0.58 -8.62
CA VAL A 148 19.78 -1.57 -7.79
C VAL A 148 18.32 -1.19 -7.64
N SER A 149 17.43 -2.17 -7.82
CA SER A 149 16.00 -2.00 -7.62
C SER A 149 15.61 -2.56 -6.26
N LEU A 150 15.17 -1.68 -5.36
CA LEU A 150 14.79 -2.03 -4.00
C LEU A 150 13.28 -2.19 -3.88
N ALA A 151 12.85 -3.38 -3.46
CA ALA A 151 11.45 -3.64 -3.21
C ALA A 151 10.97 -3.02 -1.87
N PRO A 152 9.69 -2.60 -1.77
CA PRO A 152 9.09 -2.02 -0.56
C PRO A 152 9.25 -2.90 0.69
N GLY A 153 10.07 -2.46 1.66
CA GLY A 153 10.31 -3.20 2.91
C GLY A 153 11.25 -4.41 2.77
N ALA A 154 11.92 -4.56 1.62
CA ALA A 154 12.90 -5.62 1.41
C ALA A 154 14.28 -5.20 1.92
N ALA A 155 15.09 -6.21 2.26
CA ALA A 155 16.52 -6.06 2.51
C ALA A 155 17.30 -6.62 1.32
N SER A 156 18.09 -5.79 0.67
CA SER A 156 18.95 -6.17 -0.46
C SER A 156 20.41 -6.09 -0.06
N ARG A 157 21.21 -7.03 -0.58
CA ARG A 157 22.67 -7.04 -0.42
C ARG A 157 23.33 -6.82 -1.77
N LEU A 158 24.23 -5.85 -1.83
CA LEU A 158 25.01 -5.53 -3.02
C LEU A 158 26.49 -5.71 -2.69
N VAL A 159 27.14 -6.63 -3.39
CA VAL A 159 28.59 -6.83 -3.32
C VAL A 159 29.20 -6.29 -4.60
N ILE A 160 30.17 -5.38 -4.46
CA ILE A 160 30.87 -4.76 -5.59
C ILE A 160 32.34 -5.14 -5.52
N GLU A 161 32.83 -5.76 -6.58
CA GLU A 161 34.26 -6.03 -6.73
C GLU A 161 34.94 -4.83 -7.41
N LEU A 162 35.96 -4.27 -6.77
CA LEU A 162 36.79 -3.23 -7.38
C LEU A 162 38.01 -3.85 -8.08
N ARG A 163 38.33 -3.28 -9.24
CA ARG A 163 39.49 -3.64 -10.06
C ARG A 163 40.38 -2.41 -10.24
N LYS A 164 41.69 -2.64 -10.35
CA LYS A 164 42.66 -1.58 -10.66
C LYS A 164 42.58 -1.21 -12.14
#